data_AF-A0A8C6W8E2-F1
#
_entry.id   AF-A0A8C6W8E2-F1
#
_cell.length_a   1.000
_cell.length_b   1.000
_cell.length_c   1.000
_cell.angle_alpha   90.00
_cell.angle_beta   90.00
_cell.angle_gamma   90.00
#
_symmetry.space_group_name_H-M   'P 1'
#
loop_
_entity.id
_entity.type
_entity.pdbx_description
1 polymer ?
#
loop_
_entity_poly.entity_id
_entity_poly.type
_entity_poly.pdbx_seq_one_letter_code
_entity_poly.pdbx_strand_id
1 'polypeptide(L)'
;MLVVEVANGRSLVWGAEAVQALRERLGVGGRTVGALPRGPRQNSRLGLPLLLLPEEARLLAEIGAVTLVSAPRPDPRSHGLALASFKRQQEQSFQEQSTLAAEARENRRQELLEKIAEGQAAKKQRLEQDSGADESQEAGGSKPAQGSETNSDRQASGEQEVAGSSSPQPGPSNGVTPLPRSALLIQLATARPRPVKAKPLDWRVQSKDWPHAGRPAHELRYSIYRDLWERGFFLSAAGKFGGDFLVYPGELEVWWVCLSWCSAFSHCLPS
;
A
#
# COMPACT_ATOMS: atom_id res chain seq x y z
N MET A 1 -15.19 -22.01 11.26
CA MET A 1 -16.26 -21.54 10.35
C MET A 1 -15.98 -20.10 9.97
N LEU A 2 -15.92 -19.78 8.68
CA LEU A 2 -15.62 -18.43 8.20
C LEU A 2 -16.88 -17.55 8.22
N VAL A 3 -16.74 -16.24 8.42
CA VAL A 3 -17.86 -15.30 8.49
C VAL A 3 -17.77 -14.29 7.34
N VAL A 4 -18.88 -14.10 6.63
CA VAL A 4 -19.03 -13.12 5.56
C VAL A 4 -20.09 -12.11 5.99
N GLU A 5 -19.71 -10.84 6.08
CA GLU A 5 -20.64 -9.76 6.40
C GLU A 5 -21.35 -9.28 5.14
N VAL A 6 -22.67 -9.24 5.16
CA VAL A 6 -23.48 -8.77 4.04
C VAL A 6 -24.12 -7.43 4.39
N ALA A 7 -23.88 -6.43 3.54
CA ALA A 7 -24.43 -5.09 3.69
C ALA A 7 -24.97 -4.59 2.35
N ASN A 8 -26.28 -4.29 2.28
CA ASN A 8 -26.91 -3.73 1.08
C ASN A 8 -26.60 -4.53 -0.21
N GLY A 9 -26.70 -5.87 -0.15
CA GLY A 9 -26.41 -6.75 -1.29
C GLY A 9 -24.93 -6.99 -1.57
N ARG A 10 -24.01 -6.53 -0.72
CA ARG A 10 -22.56 -6.74 -0.87
C ARG A 10 -22.02 -7.66 0.21
N SER A 11 -21.38 -8.74 -0.21
CA SER A 11 -20.76 -9.73 0.67
C SER A 11 -19.28 -9.41 0.89
N LEU A 12 -18.90 -9.14 2.14
CA LEU A 12 -17.59 -8.62 2.52
C LEU A 12 -16.88 -9.56 3.50
N VAL A 13 -15.60 -9.80 3.25
CA VAL A 13 -14.72 -10.59 4.14
C VAL A 13 -13.62 -9.68 4.66
N TRP A 14 -13.56 -9.54 5.98
CA TRP A 14 -12.66 -8.60 6.65
C TRP A 14 -11.42 -9.23 7.27
N GLY A 15 -11.24 -10.56 7.18
CA GLY A 15 -10.08 -11.25 7.76
C GLY A 15 -9.10 -11.76 6.69
N ALA A 16 -7.81 -11.46 6.84
CA ALA A 16 -6.79 -11.87 5.87
C ALA A 16 -6.68 -13.41 5.75
N GLU A 17 -6.67 -14.10 6.88
CA GLU A 17 -6.66 -15.57 6.94
C GLU A 17 -7.92 -16.18 6.28
N ALA A 18 -9.07 -15.54 6.48
CA ALA A 18 -10.32 -15.97 5.85
C ALA A 18 -10.21 -15.84 4.33
N VAL A 19 -9.71 -14.70 3.83
CA VAL A 19 -9.50 -14.47 2.40
C VAL A 19 -8.50 -15.47 1.81
N GLN A 20 -7.41 -15.75 2.51
CA GLN A 20 -6.44 -16.76 2.10
C GLN A 20 -7.09 -18.14 1.96
N ALA A 21 -7.84 -18.56 2.98
CA ALA A 21 -8.55 -19.85 2.96
C ALA A 21 -9.58 -19.94 1.82
N LEU A 22 -10.31 -18.87 1.53
CA LEU A 22 -11.27 -18.84 0.41
C LEU A 22 -10.56 -19.03 -0.94
N ARG A 23 -9.41 -18.40 -1.13
CA ARG A 23 -8.65 -18.46 -2.38
C ARG A 23 -7.95 -19.80 -2.58
N GLU A 24 -7.23 -20.26 -1.57
CA GLU A 24 -6.38 -21.45 -1.67
C GLU A 24 -7.20 -22.75 -1.62
N ARG A 25 -8.22 -22.79 -0.77
CA ARG A 25 -8.93 -24.05 -0.47
C ARG A 25 -10.25 -24.20 -1.22
N LEU A 26 -10.89 -23.08 -1.56
CA LEU A 26 -12.23 -23.09 -2.16
C LEU A 26 -12.25 -22.50 -3.57
N GLY A 27 -11.11 -22.03 -4.09
CA GLY A 27 -11.02 -21.48 -5.44
C GLY A 27 -11.87 -20.22 -5.65
N VAL A 28 -12.18 -19.48 -4.57
CA VAL A 28 -12.98 -18.25 -4.64
C VAL A 28 -12.07 -17.04 -4.57
N GLY A 29 -11.97 -16.31 -5.68
CA GLY A 29 -11.06 -15.18 -5.82
C GLY A 29 -11.50 -13.92 -5.08
N GLY A 30 -12.79 -13.56 -5.27
CA GLY A 30 -13.33 -12.26 -4.90
C GLY A 30 -12.55 -11.08 -5.49
N ARG A 31 -12.93 -9.86 -5.08
CA ARG A 31 -12.22 -8.62 -5.42
C ARG A 31 -11.94 -7.83 -4.16
N THR A 32 -10.69 -7.48 -3.90
CA THR A 32 -10.33 -6.55 -2.82
C THR A 32 -10.89 -5.16 -3.11
N VAL A 33 -11.52 -4.54 -2.12
CA VAL A 33 -12.15 -3.22 -2.24
C VAL A 33 -11.64 -2.32 -1.13
N GLY A 34 -11.16 -1.14 -1.51
CA GLY A 34 -10.66 -0.14 -0.60
C GLY A 34 -9.73 0.81 -1.35
N ALA A 35 -9.59 2.04 -0.86
CA ALA A 35 -8.60 2.98 -1.35
C ALA A 35 -7.60 3.25 -0.23
N LEU A 36 -6.31 3.37 -0.58
CA LEU A 36 -5.38 4.04 0.30
C LEU A 36 -5.83 5.51 0.38
N PRO A 37 -6.07 6.09 1.58
CA PRO A 37 -6.54 7.49 1.72
C PRO A 37 -5.67 8.52 1.00
N ARG A 38 -4.40 8.19 0.74
CA ARG A 38 -3.41 9.02 0.04
C ARG A 38 -3.14 8.63 -1.41
N GLY A 39 -3.68 7.50 -1.86
CA GLY A 39 -3.45 6.94 -3.18
C GLY A 39 -4.77 6.45 -3.78
N PRO A 40 -5.73 7.36 -4.09
CA PRO A 40 -7.07 6.99 -4.58
C PRO A 40 -7.08 6.34 -5.97
N ARG A 41 -5.91 6.07 -6.56
CA ARG A 41 -5.73 5.30 -7.80
C ARG A 41 -5.12 3.90 -7.56
N GLN A 42 -4.69 3.58 -6.34
CA GLN A 42 -4.22 2.25 -5.95
C GLN A 42 -5.35 1.46 -5.25
N ASN A 43 -6.53 1.38 -5.87
CA ASN A 43 -7.76 0.91 -5.21
C ASN A 43 -8.04 -0.59 -5.33
N SER A 44 -7.15 -1.35 -5.97
CA SER A 44 -7.40 -2.76 -6.27
C SER A 44 -6.40 -3.72 -5.64
N ARG A 45 -5.24 -3.25 -5.15
CA ARG A 45 -4.15 -4.17 -4.78
C ARG A 45 -3.95 -4.38 -3.29
N LEU A 46 -4.31 -3.44 -2.41
CA LEU A 46 -3.82 -3.48 -1.03
C LEU A 46 -4.91 -3.05 -0.04
N GLY A 47 -5.85 -3.96 0.25
CA GLY A 47 -6.78 -3.74 1.35
C GLY A 47 -7.89 -4.77 1.43
N LEU A 48 -8.16 -5.20 2.66
CA LEU A 48 -9.47 -5.73 3.02
C LEU A 48 -10.48 -4.58 3.07
N PRO A 49 -11.78 -4.85 2.86
CA PRO A 49 -12.40 -6.16 2.71
C PRO A 49 -12.26 -6.78 1.32
N LEU A 50 -12.35 -8.11 1.26
CA LEU A 50 -12.63 -8.84 0.02
C LEU A 50 -14.14 -8.79 -0.25
N LEU A 51 -14.54 -8.23 -1.39
CA LEU A 51 -15.89 -8.26 -1.91
C LEU A 51 -16.09 -9.53 -2.73
N LEU A 52 -17.06 -10.33 -2.34
CA LEU A 52 -17.51 -11.50 -3.09
C LEU A 52 -18.66 -11.13 -4.03
N LEU A 53 -18.75 -11.81 -5.15
CA LEU A 53 -19.93 -11.88 -5.99
C LEU A 53 -21.10 -12.51 -5.20
N PRO A 54 -22.36 -12.17 -5.53
CA PRO A 54 -23.52 -12.87 -4.97
C PRO A 54 -23.45 -14.38 -5.18
N GLU A 55 -23.00 -14.81 -6.35
CA GLU A 55 -22.88 -16.22 -6.71
C GLU A 55 -21.79 -16.92 -5.90
N GLU A 56 -20.62 -16.29 -5.69
CA GLU A 56 -19.54 -16.76 -4.80
C GLU A 56 -20.04 -16.90 -3.35
N ALA A 57 -20.69 -15.88 -2.81
CA ALA A 57 -21.17 -15.87 -1.44
C ALA A 57 -22.25 -16.93 -1.19
N ARG A 58 -23.14 -17.15 -2.18
CA ARG A 58 -24.15 -18.20 -2.12
C ARG A 58 -23.52 -19.58 -2.13
N LEU A 59 -22.57 -19.84 -3.04
CA LEU A 59 -21.88 -21.14 -3.14
C LEU A 59 -21.24 -21.49 -1.79
N LEU A 60 -20.46 -20.56 -1.24
CA LEU A 60 -19.77 -20.75 0.04
C LEU A 60 -20.73 -21.04 1.19
N ALA A 61 -21.91 -20.41 1.19
CA ALA A 61 -22.94 -20.64 2.20
C ALA A 61 -23.66 -21.98 1.99
N GLU A 62 -23.88 -22.39 0.74
CA GLU A 62 -24.53 -23.65 0.38
C GLU A 62 -23.66 -24.86 0.75
N ILE A 63 -22.34 -24.81 0.50
CA ILE A 63 -21.39 -25.87 0.88
C ILE A 63 -21.04 -25.85 2.39
N GLY A 64 -21.58 -24.91 3.16
CA GLY A 64 -21.34 -24.79 4.60
C GLY A 64 -19.95 -24.26 4.99
N ALA A 65 -19.19 -23.70 4.05
CA ALA A 65 -17.85 -23.16 4.31
C ALA A 65 -17.90 -21.82 5.08
N VAL A 66 -18.94 -21.02 4.84
CA VAL A 66 -19.13 -19.70 5.49
C VAL A 66 -20.52 -19.56 6.11
N THR A 67 -20.60 -18.73 7.14
CA THR A 67 -21.87 -18.18 7.64
C THR A 67 -22.02 -16.75 7.13
N LEU A 68 -23.11 -16.48 6.41
CA LEU A 68 -23.49 -15.13 6.05
C LEU A 68 -24.13 -14.44 7.27
N VAL A 69 -23.72 -13.21 7.54
CA VAL A 69 -24.28 -12.40 8.63
C VAL A 69 -24.62 -11.01 8.13
N SER A 70 -25.75 -10.45 8.57
CA SER A 70 -26.07 -9.04 8.28
C SER A 70 -25.10 -8.12 9.01
N ALA A 71 -24.51 -7.17 8.28
CA ALA A 71 -23.61 -6.19 8.86
C ALA A 71 -24.34 -5.36 9.94
N PRO A 72 -23.73 -5.17 11.12
CA PRO A 72 -24.32 -4.33 12.16
C PRO A 72 -24.53 -2.91 11.63
N ARG A 73 -25.76 -2.41 11.75
CA ARG A 73 -26.07 -1.02 11.43
C ARG A 73 -25.87 -0.18 12.68
N PRO A 74 -24.86 0.71 12.70
CA PRO A 74 -24.65 1.59 13.85
C PRO A 74 -25.88 2.49 14.02
N ASP A 75 -26.28 2.71 15.27
CA ASP A 75 -27.34 3.66 15.60
C ASP A 75 -26.88 5.07 15.14
N PRO A 76 -27.67 5.80 14.33
CA PRO A 76 -27.37 7.17 13.96
C PRO A 76 -27.02 8.07 15.17
N ARG A 77 -27.60 7.82 16.34
CA ARG A 77 -27.29 8.57 17.57
C ARG A 77 -25.88 8.30 18.09
N SER A 78 -25.38 7.07 17.93
CA SER A 78 -24.01 6.69 18.29
C SER A 78 -22.95 7.23 17.31
N HIS A 79 -23.38 7.63 16.10
CA HIS A 79 -22.46 8.09 15.06
C HIS A 79 -21.72 9.36 15.47
N GLY A 80 -22.38 10.31 16.13
CA GLY A 80 -21.74 11.56 16.60
C GLY A 80 -20.61 11.30 17.59
N LEU A 81 -20.83 10.40 18.55
CA LEU A 81 -19.81 10.01 19.53
C LEU A 81 -18.65 9.23 18.88
N ALA A 82 -18.95 8.36 17.92
CA ALA A 82 -17.94 7.64 17.14
C ALA A 82 -17.08 8.59 16.29
N LEU A 83 -17.69 9.60 15.66
CA LEU A 83 -16.97 10.63 14.91
C LEU A 83 -16.08 11.48 15.82
N ALA A 84 -16.58 11.88 16.98
CA ALA A 84 -15.81 12.67 17.94
C ALA A 84 -14.60 11.90 18.49
N SER A 85 -14.78 10.63 18.84
CA SER A 85 -13.68 9.76 19.27
C SER A 85 -12.66 9.50 18.16
N PHE A 86 -13.11 9.26 16.93
CA PHE A 86 -12.23 9.13 15.77
C PHE A 86 -11.38 10.39 15.53
N LYS A 87 -12.00 11.58 15.55
CA LYS A 87 -11.26 12.85 15.41
C LYS A 87 -10.25 13.07 16.52
N ARG A 88 -10.60 12.72 17.77
CA ARG A 88 -9.69 12.80 18.91
C ARG A 88 -8.48 11.88 18.71
N GLN A 89 -8.71 10.63 18.30
CA GLN A 89 -7.64 9.67 18.04
C GLN A 89 -6.74 10.13 16.89
N GLN A 90 -7.31 10.72 15.84
CA GLN A 90 -6.54 11.28 14.72
C GLN A 90 -5.62 12.42 15.18
N GLU A 91 -6.13 13.33 16.02
CA GLU A 91 -5.34 14.44 16.54
C GLU A 91 -4.25 13.94 17.50
N GLN A 92 -4.53 12.97 18.37
CA GLN A 92 -3.53 12.32 19.22
C GLN A 92 -2.41 11.67 18.39
N SER A 93 -2.79 10.89 17.38
CA SER A 93 -1.80 10.25 16.49
C SER A 93 -0.97 11.28 15.72
N PHE A 94 -1.56 12.41 15.32
CA PHE A 94 -0.82 13.50 14.70
C PHE A 94 0.19 14.13 15.65
N GLN A 95 -0.19 14.35 16.91
CA GLN A 95 0.70 14.88 17.93
C GLN A 95 1.88 13.91 18.17
N GLU A 96 1.60 12.63 18.40
CA GLU A 96 2.63 11.59 18.59
C GLU A 96 3.58 11.48 17.38
N GLN A 97 3.05 11.50 16.15
CA GLN A 97 3.89 11.45 14.96
C GLN A 97 4.70 12.73 14.76
N SER A 98 4.15 13.88 15.17
CA SER A 98 4.86 15.15 15.08
C SER A 98 6.03 15.22 16.06
N THR A 99 5.88 14.69 17.28
CA THR A 99 6.97 14.62 18.28
C THR A 99 8.06 13.67 17.81
N LEU A 100 7.69 12.46 17.37
CA LEU A 100 8.64 11.48 16.82
C LEU A 100 9.37 12.02 15.57
N ALA A 101 8.67 12.75 14.70
CA ALA A 101 9.30 13.36 13.53
C ALA A 101 10.28 14.49 13.91
N ALA A 102 9.99 15.24 14.97
CA ALA A 102 10.89 16.28 15.48
C ALA A 102 12.15 15.64 16.10
N GLU A 103 11.99 14.63 16.94
CA GLU A 103 13.09 13.87 17.54
C GLU A 103 13.98 13.22 16.49
N ALA A 104 13.39 12.54 15.49
CA ALA A 104 14.13 11.91 14.41
C ALA A 104 14.94 12.91 13.57
N ARG A 105 14.42 14.13 13.36
CA ARG A 105 15.15 15.20 12.67
C ARG A 105 16.30 15.74 13.51
N GLU A 106 16.10 15.88 14.82
CA GLU A 106 17.14 16.35 15.74
C GLU A 106 18.28 15.34 15.84
N ASN A 107 17.98 14.05 15.99
CA ASN A 107 18.98 12.99 15.98
C ASN A 107 19.78 12.99 14.67
N ARG A 108 19.09 13.08 13.53
CA ARG A 108 19.74 13.18 12.21
C ARG A 108 20.62 14.44 12.09
N ARG A 109 20.22 15.56 12.69
CA ARG A 109 21.01 16.80 12.72
C ARG A 109 22.28 16.60 13.54
N GLN A 110 22.18 15.96 14.71
CA GLN A 110 23.34 15.66 15.57
C GLN A 110 24.32 14.72 14.86
N GLU A 111 23.85 13.63 14.27
CA GLU A 111 24.68 12.70 13.49
C GLU A 111 25.42 13.40 12.32
N LEU A 112 24.75 14.33 11.63
CA LEU A 112 25.37 15.10 10.56
C LEU A 112 26.45 16.05 11.09
N LEU A 113 26.23 16.69 12.25
CA LEU A 113 27.22 17.55 12.88
C LEU A 113 28.46 16.76 13.33
N GLU A 114 28.28 15.57 13.89
CA GLU A 114 29.37 14.67 14.27
C GLU A 114 30.21 14.28 13.04
N LYS A 115 29.57 13.87 11.93
CA LYS A 115 30.28 13.55 10.68
C LYS A 115 31.01 14.75 10.08
N ILE A 116 30.45 15.96 10.19
CA ILE A 116 31.11 17.18 9.74
C ILE A 116 32.34 17.46 10.61
N ALA A 117 32.24 17.32 11.93
CA ALA A 117 33.35 17.52 12.86
C ALA A 117 34.48 16.52 12.63
N GLU A 118 34.15 15.23 12.45
CA GLU A 118 35.11 14.17 12.09
C GLU A 118 35.81 14.48 10.76
N GLY A 119 35.05 14.88 9.73
CA GLY A 119 35.59 15.26 8.42
C GLY A 119 36.52 16.48 8.48
N GLN A 120 36.18 17.49 9.28
CA GLN A 120 37.04 18.66 9.50
C GLN A 120 38.32 18.30 10.26
N ALA A 121 38.23 17.47 11.29
CA ALA A 121 39.39 16.99 12.05
C ALA A 121 40.34 16.17 11.17
N ALA A 122 39.82 15.24 10.36
CA ALA A 122 40.61 14.46 9.41
C ALA A 122 41.29 15.35 8.34
N LYS A 123 40.58 16.39 7.86
CA LYS A 123 41.16 17.37 6.92
C LYS A 123 42.29 18.18 7.56
N LYS A 124 42.14 18.59 8.82
CA LYS A 124 43.18 19.32 9.55
C LYS A 124 44.43 18.45 9.75
N GLN A 125 44.26 17.20 10.14
CA GLN A 125 45.39 16.26 10.31
C GLN A 125 46.14 15.99 8.99
N ARG A 126 45.43 15.88 7.86
CA ARG A 126 46.07 15.75 6.54
C ARG A 126 46.89 16.99 6.16
N LEU A 127 46.35 18.18 6.41
CA LEU A 127 47.06 19.44 6.14
C LEU A 127 48.30 19.58 7.04
N GLU A 128 48.22 19.15 8.31
CA GLU A 128 49.37 19.14 9.22
C GLU A 128 50.45 18.14 8.78
N GLN A 129 50.05 16.95 8.29
CA GLN A 129 50.99 15.96 7.73
C GLN A 129 51.65 16.45 6.43
N ASP A 130 50.91 17.11 5.54
CA ASP A 130 51.45 17.69 4.31
C ASP A 130 52.37 18.89 4.60
N SER A 131 52.06 19.72 5.62
CA SER A 131 52.93 20.83 6.04
C SER A 131 54.21 20.39 6.77
N GLY A 132 54.20 19.21 7.40
CA GLY A 132 55.38 18.61 8.03
C GLY A 132 56.33 17.92 7.05
N ALA A 133 55.95 17.77 5.79
CA ALA A 133 56.79 17.20 4.73
C ALA A 133 57.59 18.25 3.93
N ASP A 134 57.32 19.55 4.13
CA ASP A 134 57.95 20.65 3.38
C ASP A 134 59.19 21.26 4.07
N GLU A 135 59.58 20.76 5.27
CA GLU A 135 60.82 21.16 5.97
C GLU A 135 62.03 20.27 5.67
N SER A 136 61.93 19.42 4.64
CA SER A 136 63.06 18.60 4.19
C SER A 136 63.10 18.48 2.67
N GLN A 137 63.35 19.60 1.98
CA GLN A 137 63.96 19.61 0.64
C GLN A 137 64.55 20.98 0.27
N GLU A 138 65.74 21.27 0.80
CA GLU A 138 66.73 22.09 0.10
C GLU A 138 67.76 21.15 -0.55
N ALA A 139 67.71 20.98 -1.88
CA ALA A 139 68.87 20.89 -2.78
C ALA A 139 68.47 20.47 -4.22
N GLY A 140 68.45 21.45 -5.12
CA GLY A 140 69.19 21.36 -6.38
C GLY A 140 68.47 20.97 -7.68
N GLY A 141 68.46 21.90 -8.64
CA GLY A 141 68.71 21.59 -10.05
C GLY A 141 67.61 21.99 -11.06
N SER A 142 67.90 22.97 -11.91
CA SER A 142 66.96 23.65 -12.83
C SER A 142 66.84 23.05 -14.25
N LYS A 143 65.58 23.05 -14.78
CA LYS A 143 65.07 23.55 -16.12
C LYS A 143 65.48 22.87 -17.46
N PRO A 144 64.77 23.14 -18.61
CA PRO A 144 63.35 23.54 -18.87
C PRO A 144 62.70 22.89 -20.15
N ALA A 145 61.52 23.41 -20.55
CA ALA A 145 60.86 23.43 -21.89
C ALA A 145 59.84 22.30 -22.18
N GLN A 146 58.70 22.44 -22.89
CA GLN A 146 57.88 23.54 -23.46
C GLN A 146 56.57 22.90 -24.00
N GLY A 147 55.48 23.67 -24.16
CA GLY A 147 54.29 23.36 -24.99
C GLY A 147 53.04 22.94 -24.18
N SER A 148 52.08 23.83 -23.89
CA SER A 148 51.01 24.38 -24.76
C SER A 148 50.01 23.31 -25.24
N GLU A 149 48.77 23.34 -24.74
CA GLU A 149 47.58 23.74 -25.51
C GLU A 149 46.25 23.40 -24.78
N THR A 150 45.40 24.43 -24.72
CA THR A 150 43.97 24.44 -24.42
C THR A 150 43.13 23.82 -25.54
N ASN A 151 42.09 23.06 -25.19
CA ASN A 151 40.71 23.14 -25.74
C ASN A 151 39.84 22.08 -25.02
N SER A 152 38.79 22.46 -24.29
CA SER A 152 37.45 22.78 -24.79
C SER A 152 36.89 21.69 -25.70
N ASP A 153 36.01 20.86 -25.17
CA ASP A 153 34.80 20.51 -25.90
C ASP A 153 33.58 20.40 -24.99
N ARG A 154 32.64 21.26 -25.32
CA ARG A 154 31.25 21.25 -24.90
C ARG A 154 30.54 20.24 -25.80
N GLN A 155 29.78 19.31 -25.25
CA GLN A 155 28.47 19.04 -25.84
C GLN A 155 27.48 18.51 -24.81
N ALA A 156 26.44 19.30 -24.63
CA ALA A 156 25.22 18.98 -23.91
C ALA A 156 24.19 18.44 -24.90
N SER A 157 23.43 17.43 -24.46
CA SER A 157 22.08 17.07 -24.89
C SER A 157 21.68 15.83 -24.09
N GLY A 158 20.73 15.82 -23.15
CA GLY A 158 19.65 16.75 -22.83
C GLY A 158 18.33 16.02 -23.00
N GLU A 159 17.69 15.67 -21.88
CA GLU A 159 16.25 15.37 -21.71
C GLU A 159 16.01 15.25 -20.18
N GLN A 160 15.83 16.38 -19.47
CA GLN A 160 14.55 16.99 -19.07
C GLN A 160 13.70 16.12 -18.12
N GLU A 161 14.05 16.17 -16.83
CA GLU A 161 13.11 15.96 -15.72
C GLU A 161 12.76 17.35 -15.14
N VAL A 162 11.52 17.76 -15.37
CA VAL A 162 10.93 18.98 -14.82
C VAL A 162 10.50 18.68 -13.38
N ALA A 163 11.32 19.08 -12.41
CA ALA A 163 10.88 19.26 -11.04
C ALA A 163 11.41 20.60 -10.52
N GLY A 164 10.45 21.44 -10.10
CA GLY A 164 10.62 22.86 -9.80
C GLY A 164 11.84 23.17 -8.94
N SER A 165 12.67 24.04 -9.50
CA SER A 165 13.70 24.81 -8.81
C SER A 165 13.10 25.58 -7.62
N SER A 166 13.53 25.25 -6.41
CA SER A 166 13.75 26.30 -5.40
C SER A 166 15.18 26.16 -4.91
N SER A 167 16.02 27.08 -5.34
CA SER A 167 17.40 27.28 -4.92
C SER A 167 17.53 27.34 -3.39
N PRO A 168 18.56 26.74 -2.77
CA PRO A 168 18.77 26.84 -1.33
C PRO A 168 19.38 28.20 -0.99
N GLN A 169 18.55 29.15 -0.54
CA GLN A 169 19.05 30.32 0.16
C GLN A 169 19.44 29.93 1.59
N PRO A 170 20.66 30.25 2.07
CA PRO A 170 21.04 30.09 3.45
C PRO A 170 20.50 31.29 4.25
N GLY A 171 19.21 31.23 4.59
CA GLY A 171 18.61 32.12 5.58
C GLY A 171 18.59 31.44 6.96
N PRO A 172 18.73 32.18 8.07
CA PRO A 172 18.61 31.61 9.41
C PRO A 172 17.14 31.37 9.72
N SER A 173 16.50 30.38 9.08
CA SER A 173 15.19 29.91 9.52
C SER A 173 15.41 28.92 10.67
N ASN A 174 15.50 29.45 11.89
CA ASN A 174 15.36 28.68 13.13
C ASN A 174 13.98 28.00 13.29
N GLY A 175 13.14 28.02 12.25
CA GLY A 175 11.84 27.35 12.23
C GLY A 175 12.00 25.91 11.77
N VAL A 176 12.09 24.97 12.71
CA VAL A 176 11.83 23.56 12.43
C VAL A 176 10.46 23.47 11.74
N THR A 177 10.42 23.07 10.47
CA THR A 177 9.14 22.97 9.75
C THR A 177 8.33 21.83 10.35
N PRO A 178 7.16 22.07 10.97
CA PRO A 178 6.39 21.01 11.62
C PRO A 178 5.93 19.96 10.61
N LEU A 179 5.65 18.74 11.07
CA LEU A 179 5.08 17.69 10.22
C LEU A 179 3.75 18.21 9.62
N PRO A 180 3.61 18.30 8.28
CA PRO A 180 2.37 18.76 7.70
C PRO A 180 1.27 17.74 7.94
N ARG A 181 0.02 18.19 8.14
CA ARG A 181 -1.13 17.29 8.33
C ARG A 181 -1.32 16.32 7.15
N SER A 182 -0.92 16.72 5.95
CA SER A 182 -0.94 15.85 4.76
C SER A 182 0.01 14.66 4.86
N ALA A 183 0.96 14.63 5.80
CA ALA A 183 1.92 13.53 6.03
C ALA A 183 1.53 12.58 7.19
N LEU A 184 0.51 12.90 8.00
CA LEU A 184 -0.03 12.04 9.07
C LEU A 184 -0.25 10.57 8.65
N LEU A 185 0.56 9.61 9.08
CA LEU A 185 0.31 8.20 8.82
C LEU A 185 -1.06 7.80 9.41
N ILE A 186 -1.93 7.30 8.54
CA ILE A 186 -3.26 6.82 8.92
C ILE A 186 -3.17 5.31 9.06
N GLN A 187 -3.44 4.79 10.25
CA GLN A 187 -3.54 3.34 10.45
C GLN A 187 -4.77 2.81 9.71
N LEU A 188 -4.54 1.91 8.75
CA LEU A 188 -5.60 1.20 8.06
C LEU A 188 -5.89 -0.09 8.82
N ALA A 189 -7.14 -0.27 9.24
CA ALA A 189 -7.56 -1.52 9.86
C ALA A 189 -7.46 -2.66 8.83
N THR A 190 -6.49 -3.55 9.02
CA THR A 190 -6.31 -4.75 8.19
C THR A 190 -7.23 -5.88 8.61
N ALA A 191 -8.00 -5.70 9.68
CA ALA A 191 -9.07 -6.60 10.06
C ALA A 191 -10.18 -5.84 10.77
N ARG A 192 -11.42 -6.31 10.59
CA ARG A 192 -12.55 -5.89 11.42
C ARG A 192 -12.78 -6.96 12.50
N PRO A 193 -12.83 -6.59 13.80
CA PRO A 193 -13.22 -7.54 14.84
C PRO A 193 -14.55 -8.20 14.47
N ARG A 194 -14.64 -9.52 14.65
CA ARG A 194 -15.86 -10.26 14.31
C ARG A 194 -17.05 -9.59 14.99
N PRO A 195 -18.13 -9.30 14.26
CA PRO A 195 -19.26 -8.61 14.84
C PRO A 195 -19.98 -9.56 15.81
N VAL A 196 -19.71 -9.41 17.10
CA VAL A 196 -20.25 -10.26 18.19
C VAL A 196 -21.78 -10.27 18.21
N LYS A 197 -22.43 -9.25 17.64
CA LYS A 197 -23.89 -9.08 17.59
C LYS A 197 -24.48 -9.20 16.18
N ALA A 198 -23.75 -9.75 15.20
CA ALA A 198 -24.30 -9.88 13.86
C ALA A 198 -25.37 -10.98 13.80
N LYS A 199 -26.48 -10.68 13.14
CA LYS A 199 -27.57 -11.63 12.94
C LYS A 199 -27.22 -12.55 11.78
N PRO A 200 -27.35 -13.87 11.92
CA PRO A 200 -27.25 -14.79 10.78
C PRO A 200 -28.20 -14.37 9.67
N LEU A 201 -27.72 -14.44 8.43
CA LEU A 201 -28.48 -14.10 7.24
C LEU A 201 -28.79 -15.38 6.47
N ASP A 202 -30.08 -15.64 6.26
CA ASP A 202 -30.51 -16.72 5.39
C ASP A 202 -30.55 -16.23 3.93
N TRP A 203 -29.71 -16.83 3.08
CA TRP A 203 -29.63 -16.52 1.65
C TRP A 203 -30.83 -17.04 0.85
N ARG A 204 -31.66 -17.91 1.41
CA ARG A 204 -32.88 -18.43 0.77
C ARG A 204 -34.04 -17.44 0.83
N VAL A 205 -33.98 -16.49 1.76
CA VAL A 205 -35.05 -15.51 1.99
C VAL A 205 -34.62 -14.14 1.46
N GLN A 206 -35.47 -13.53 0.64
CA GLN A 206 -35.20 -12.20 0.13
C GLN A 206 -35.22 -11.18 1.27
N SER A 207 -34.16 -10.37 1.35
CA SER A 207 -34.03 -9.34 2.36
C SER A 207 -33.31 -8.12 1.81
N LYS A 208 -33.21 -7.05 2.60
CA LYS A 208 -32.47 -5.84 2.22
C LYS A 208 -30.98 -6.13 2.01
N ASP A 209 -30.40 -7.00 2.84
CA ASP A 209 -28.98 -7.33 2.72
C ASP A 209 -28.76 -8.44 1.69
N TRP A 210 -29.77 -9.28 1.41
CA TRP A 210 -29.73 -10.29 0.35
C TRP A 210 -30.92 -10.17 -0.62
N PRO A 211 -30.85 -9.27 -1.61
CA PRO A 211 -31.96 -9.04 -2.53
C PRO A 211 -32.09 -10.11 -3.63
N HIS A 212 -31.11 -11.02 -3.73
CA HIS A 212 -30.94 -11.94 -4.86
C HIS A 212 -31.79 -13.20 -4.79
N ALA A 213 -32.26 -13.59 -3.60
CA ALA A 213 -33.08 -14.78 -3.41
C ALA A 213 -34.33 -14.77 -4.30
N GLY A 214 -34.58 -15.89 -4.99
CA GLY A 214 -35.77 -16.10 -5.81
C GLY A 214 -35.80 -15.30 -7.12
N ARG A 215 -34.75 -14.54 -7.47
CA ARG A 215 -34.69 -13.80 -8.72
C ARG A 215 -34.24 -14.72 -9.86
N PRO A 216 -35.04 -14.92 -10.93
CA PRO A 216 -34.69 -15.84 -12.02
C PRO A 216 -33.32 -15.57 -12.65
N ALA A 217 -32.97 -14.30 -12.86
CA ALA A 217 -31.67 -13.91 -13.41
C ALA A 217 -30.50 -14.31 -12.51
N HIS A 218 -30.65 -14.21 -11.19
CA HIS A 218 -29.61 -14.62 -10.25
C HIS A 218 -29.52 -16.15 -10.13
N GLU A 219 -30.66 -16.85 -10.11
CA GLU A 219 -30.68 -18.32 -10.09
C GLU A 219 -29.96 -18.90 -11.31
N LEU A 220 -30.20 -18.35 -12.50
CA LEU A 220 -29.52 -18.76 -13.73
C LEU A 220 -28.01 -18.49 -13.68
N ARG A 221 -27.60 -17.28 -13.26
CA ARG A 221 -26.16 -16.99 -13.15
C ARG A 221 -25.48 -17.86 -12.10
N TYR A 222 -26.17 -18.15 -11.00
CA TYR A 222 -25.66 -19.04 -9.97
C TYR A 222 -25.50 -20.48 -10.47
N SER A 223 -26.48 -21.02 -11.22
CA SER A 223 -26.35 -22.38 -11.76
C SER A 223 -25.17 -22.50 -12.73
N ILE A 224 -24.96 -21.50 -13.59
CA ILE A 224 -23.79 -21.42 -14.48
C ILE A 224 -22.49 -21.33 -13.67
N TYR A 225 -22.44 -20.42 -12.68
CA TYR A 225 -21.26 -20.25 -11.83
C TYR A 225 -20.90 -21.56 -11.12
N ARG A 226 -21.90 -22.24 -10.54
CA ARG A 226 -21.72 -23.50 -9.83
C ARG A 226 -21.23 -24.61 -10.75
N ASP A 227 -21.83 -24.80 -11.92
CA ASP A 227 -21.41 -25.83 -12.89
C ASP A 227 -19.95 -25.62 -13.34
N LEU A 228 -19.56 -24.38 -13.63
CA LEU A 228 -18.18 -24.06 -14.01
C LEU A 228 -17.20 -24.28 -12.84
N TRP A 229 -17.59 -23.91 -11.62
CA TRP A 229 -16.77 -24.12 -10.44
C TRP A 229 -16.61 -25.63 -10.10
N GLU A 230 -17.69 -26.41 -10.21
CA GLU A 230 -17.67 -27.87 -10.00
C GLU A 230 -16.79 -28.59 -11.03
N ARG A 231 -16.66 -28.04 -12.25
CA ARG A 231 -15.73 -28.50 -13.29
C ARG A 231 -14.27 -28.07 -13.04
N GLY A 232 -14.00 -27.36 -11.95
CA GLY A 232 -12.66 -26.92 -11.56
C GLY A 232 -12.20 -25.61 -12.22
N PHE A 233 -13.08 -24.86 -12.89
CA PHE A 233 -12.69 -23.55 -13.44
C PHE A 233 -12.62 -22.49 -12.35
N PHE A 234 -11.65 -21.58 -12.49
CA PHE A 234 -11.58 -20.37 -11.67
C PHE A 234 -12.39 -19.24 -12.33
N LEU A 235 -13.20 -18.56 -11.54
CA LEU A 235 -14.16 -17.57 -12.00
C LEU A 235 -13.86 -16.20 -11.39
N SER A 236 -14.00 -15.15 -12.19
CA SER A 236 -13.99 -13.77 -11.69
C SER A 236 -14.99 -12.89 -12.43
N ALA A 237 -15.28 -11.71 -11.91
CA ALA A 237 -16.25 -10.79 -12.52
C ALA A 237 -15.77 -10.28 -13.90
N ALA A 238 -16.58 -10.44 -14.95
CA ALA A 238 -16.27 -9.98 -16.32
C ALA A 238 -16.85 -8.61 -16.69
N GLY A 239 -17.30 -7.81 -15.73
CA GLY A 239 -17.99 -6.54 -16.02
C GLY A 239 -17.21 -5.55 -16.90
N LYS A 240 -15.86 -5.65 -16.95
CA LYS A 240 -15.01 -4.84 -17.85
C LYS A 240 -14.99 -5.32 -19.30
N PHE A 241 -15.40 -6.56 -19.54
CA PHE A 241 -15.37 -7.25 -20.82
C PHE A 241 -16.79 -7.47 -21.38
N GLY A 242 -17.80 -6.87 -20.75
CA GLY A 242 -19.20 -6.98 -21.19
C GLY A 242 -19.86 -8.34 -20.90
N GLY A 243 -19.22 -9.21 -20.12
CA GLY A 243 -19.76 -10.51 -19.71
C GLY A 243 -20.07 -10.58 -18.22
N ASP A 244 -20.71 -11.67 -17.79
CA ASP A 244 -20.94 -11.97 -16.38
C ASP A 244 -19.67 -12.52 -15.69
N PHE A 245 -19.03 -13.53 -16.27
CA PHE A 245 -17.86 -14.22 -15.69
C PHE A 245 -16.68 -14.31 -16.67
N LEU A 246 -15.46 -14.16 -16.13
CA LEU A 246 -14.22 -14.57 -16.77
C LEU A 246 -13.90 -15.96 -16.25
N VAL A 247 -13.70 -16.90 -17.16
CA VAL A 247 -13.46 -18.30 -16.86
C VAL A 247 -12.00 -18.61 -17.17
N TYR A 248 -11.31 -19.18 -16.20
CA TYR A 248 -9.91 -19.58 -16.35
C TYR A 248 -9.76 -21.09 -16.12
N PRO A 249 -9.00 -21.79 -16.99
CA PRO A 249 -8.74 -23.21 -16.83
C PRO A 249 -7.98 -23.48 -15.53
N GLY A 250 -8.43 -24.50 -14.80
CA GLY A 250 -8.10 -24.80 -13.40
C GLY A 250 -6.76 -25.47 -13.13
N GLU A 251 -5.68 -25.13 -13.83
CA GLU A 251 -4.35 -25.56 -13.41
C GLU A 251 -3.77 -24.53 -12.42
N LEU A 252 -3.82 -24.91 -11.15
CA LEU A 252 -3.51 -24.09 -9.96
C LEU A 252 -2.09 -23.50 -9.94
N GLU A 253 -1.15 -23.99 -10.75
CA GLU A 253 0.23 -23.50 -10.70
C GLU A 253 0.47 -22.19 -11.45
N VAL A 254 -0.27 -21.91 -12.53
CA VAL A 254 0.06 -20.78 -13.43
C VAL A 254 -0.57 -19.46 -12.98
N TRP A 255 -1.72 -19.49 -12.32
CA TRP A 255 -2.45 -18.28 -11.91
C TRP A 255 -1.94 -17.65 -10.60
N TRP A 256 -1.45 -18.47 -9.66
CA TRP A 256 -0.80 -17.96 -8.46
C TRP A 256 0.53 -17.27 -8.78
N VAL A 257 1.29 -17.75 -9.76
CA VAL A 257 2.49 -17.05 -10.26
C VAL A 257 2.10 -15.67 -10.77
N CYS A 258 1.04 -15.52 -11.57
CA CYS A 258 0.62 -14.22 -12.09
C CYS A 258 0.08 -13.24 -11.02
N LEU A 259 -0.71 -13.71 -10.04
CA LEU A 259 -1.25 -12.86 -8.97
C LEU A 259 -0.22 -12.55 -7.86
N SER A 260 0.68 -13.49 -7.56
CA SER A 260 1.78 -13.29 -6.61
C SER A 260 2.91 -12.43 -7.21
N TRP A 261 3.27 -12.64 -8.48
CA TRP A 261 4.23 -11.77 -9.18
C TRP A 261 3.72 -10.33 -9.31
N CYS A 262 2.43 -10.10 -9.51
CA CYS A 262 1.92 -8.73 -9.62
C CYS A 262 2.01 -7.93 -8.29
N SER A 263 2.15 -8.61 -7.14
CA SER A 263 2.48 -7.98 -5.85
C SER A 263 3.99 -7.86 -5.60
N ALA A 264 4.82 -8.71 -6.21
CA ALA A 264 6.27 -8.70 -6.04
C ALA A 264 7.01 -7.76 -7.04
N PHE A 265 6.47 -7.54 -8.24
CA PHE A 265 7.08 -6.72 -9.32
C PHE A 265 6.90 -5.20 -9.15
N SER A 266 6.97 -4.68 -7.92
CA SER A 266 7.31 -3.26 -7.69
C SER A 266 8.75 -3.08 -7.19
N HIS A 267 9.48 -4.15 -6.92
CA HIS A 267 10.92 -4.14 -6.70
C HIS A 267 11.56 -5.23 -7.57
N CYS A 268 12.34 -4.79 -8.56
CA CYS A 268 13.24 -5.53 -9.46
C CYS A 268 12.87 -5.35 -10.94
N LEU A 269 13.23 -4.18 -11.49
CA LEU A 269 13.74 -4.09 -12.85
C LEU A 269 15.27 -3.98 -12.73
N PRO A 270 16.04 -5.02 -13.07
CA PRO A 270 17.43 -4.84 -13.43
C PRO A 270 17.52 -4.25 -14.85
N SER A 271 18.59 -3.48 -15.04
CA SER A 271 18.97 -2.70 -16.22
C SER A 271 18.97 -3.44 -17.54
#